data_AF-A0A655X925-F1
#
_entry.id   AF-A0A655X925-F1
#
_cell.length_a   1.000
_cell.length_b   1.000
_cell.length_c   1.000
_cell.angle_alpha   90.00
_cell.angle_beta   90.00
_cell.angle_gamma   90.00
#
_symmetry.space_group_name_H-M   'P 1'
#
loop_
_entity.id
_entity.type
_entity.pdbx_description
1 polymer ?
#
loop_
_entity_poly.entity_id
_entity_poly.type
_entity_poly.pdbx_seq_one_letter_code
_entity_poly.pdbx_strand_id
1 'polypeptide(L)'
;MAIDKEIYPILSYQQDYIYIYSDDFQYSEQLGVELIHSLSAEGISPERLYIMLNKETVSYSFIEKNGKSKNRIIFTAGTKDYKKIREHIINEIKI
;
A
#
# COMPACT_ATOMS: atom_id res chain seq x y z
N MET A 1 16.90 27.33 -11.26
CA MET A 1 16.62 25.99 -10.72
C MET A 1 15.28 26.04 -10.03
N ALA A 2 14.23 25.52 -10.67
CA ALA A 2 13.01 25.23 -9.95
C ALA A 2 13.33 24.07 -9.01
N ILE A 3 13.17 24.29 -7.72
CA ILE A 3 13.10 23.18 -6.77
C ILE A 3 11.78 22.52 -7.13
N ASP A 4 11.82 21.40 -7.85
CA ASP A 4 10.66 20.51 -7.94
C ASP A 4 10.30 20.21 -6.48
N LYS A 5 9.24 20.83 -5.98
CA LYS A 5 8.63 20.40 -4.73
C LYS A 5 8.29 18.94 -4.98
N GLU A 6 8.92 18.01 -4.29
CA GLU A 6 8.48 16.62 -4.25
C GLU A 6 7.06 16.64 -3.69
N ILE A 7 6.07 16.63 -4.58
CA ILE A 7 4.67 16.50 -4.21
C ILE A 7 4.48 15.01 -3.98
N TYR A 8 4.39 14.64 -2.70
CA TYR A 8 3.97 13.27 -2.36
C TYR A 8 2.59 13.00 -2.96
N PRO A 9 2.33 11.77 -3.41
CA PRO A 9 1.02 11.41 -3.90
C PRO A 9 -0.06 11.67 -2.84
N ILE A 10 -1.23 12.11 -3.29
CA ILE A 10 -2.38 12.34 -2.42
C ILE A 10 -3.16 11.04 -2.18
N LEU A 11 -4.01 11.03 -1.15
CA LEU A 11 -4.89 9.89 -0.86
C LEU A 11 -5.84 9.66 -2.05
N SER A 12 -5.72 8.50 -2.70
CA SER A 12 -6.46 8.12 -3.90
C SER A 12 -7.46 7.00 -3.67
N TYR A 13 -7.29 6.21 -2.61
CA TYR A 13 -8.23 5.16 -2.20
C TYR A 13 -8.29 5.04 -0.67
N GLN A 14 -9.51 4.90 -0.15
CA GLN A 14 -9.74 4.58 1.25
C GLN A 14 -10.95 3.67 1.39
N GLN A 15 -10.76 2.53 2.06
CA GLN A 15 -11.84 1.66 2.48
C GLN A 15 -11.39 0.85 3.71
N ASP A 16 -12.25 0.76 4.71
CA ASP A 16 -11.98 0.11 6.00
C ASP A 16 -10.63 0.59 6.61
N TYR A 17 -9.70 -0.34 6.82
CA TYR A 17 -8.38 -0.08 7.37
C TYR A 17 -7.33 0.25 6.29
N ILE A 18 -7.68 0.26 4.99
CA ILE A 18 -6.74 0.51 3.89
C ILE A 18 -6.78 1.96 3.42
N TYR A 19 -5.59 2.56 3.31
CA TYR A 19 -5.35 3.91 2.81
C TYR A 19 -4.24 3.87 1.76
N ILE A 20 -4.52 4.28 0.52
CA ILE A 20 -3.53 4.28 -0.58
C ILE A 20 -3.33 5.71 -1.08
N TYR A 21 -2.06 6.11 -1.15
CA TYR A 21 -1.60 7.38 -1.70
C TYR A 21 -0.95 7.13 -3.06
N SER A 22 -1.52 7.68 -4.13
CA SER A 22 -1.02 7.50 -5.49
C SER A 22 -1.58 8.55 -6.44
N ASP A 23 -0.83 8.85 -7.50
CA ASP A 23 -1.35 9.63 -8.63
C ASP A 23 -2.14 8.75 -9.63
N ASP A 24 -2.20 7.43 -9.42
CA ASP A 24 -2.91 6.47 -10.27
C ASP A 24 -4.16 5.93 -9.55
N PHE A 25 -5.32 6.56 -9.80
CA PHE A 25 -6.59 6.22 -9.16
C PHE A 25 -7.05 4.79 -9.48
N GLN A 26 -6.97 4.38 -10.75
CA GLN A 26 -7.42 3.05 -11.18
C GLN A 26 -6.56 1.95 -10.54
N TYR A 27 -5.24 2.15 -10.50
CA TYR A 27 -4.35 1.21 -9.83
C TYR A 27 -4.63 1.13 -8.33
N SER A 28 -4.90 2.27 -7.69
CA SER A 28 -5.21 2.34 -6.25
C SER A 28 -6.49 1.55 -5.92
N GLU A 29 -7.54 1.71 -6.73
CA GLU A 29 -8.79 0.95 -6.57
C GLU A 29 -8.58 -0.56 -6.73
N GLN A 30 -7.87 -0.98 -7.78
CA GLN A 30 -7.57 -2.39 -8.03
C GLN A 30 -6.77 -3.02 -6.87
N LEU A 31 -5.71 -2.35 -6.43
CA LEU A 31 -4.89 -2.82 -5.32
C LEU A 31 -5.68 -2.85 -4.00
N GLY A 32 -6.46 -1.80 -3.74
CA GLY A 32 -7.24 -1.65 -2.52
C GLY A 32 -8.27 -2.76 -2.35
N VAL A 33 -9.08 -3.02 -3.38
CA VAL A 33 -10.10 -4.09 -3.36
C VAL A 33 -9.45 -5.47 -3.17
N GLU A 34 -8.39 -5.75 -3.91
CA GLU A 34 -7.67 -7.02 -3.83
C GLU A 34 -7.01 -7.25 -2.45
N LEU A 35 -6.48 -6.21 -1.83
CA LEU A 35 -5.90 -6.30 -0.49
C LEU A 35 -6.97 -6.57 0.56
N ILE A 36 -8.15 -5.93 0.48
CA ILE A 36 -9.25 -6.21 1.41
C ILE A 36 -9.67 -7.67 1.32
N HIS A 37 -9.88 -8.18 0.10
CA HIS A 37 -10.25 -9.58 -0.11
C HIS A 37 -9.18 -10.53 0.41
N SER A 38 -7.90 -10.25 0.12
CA SER A 38 -6.78 -11.12 0.54
C SER A 38 -6.59 -11.12 2.05
N LEU A 39 -6.58 -9.95 2.69
CA LEU A 39 -6.44 -9.84 4.14
C LEU A 39 -7.63 -10.49 4.87
N SER A 40 -8.84 -10.30 4.36
CA SER A 40 -10.04 -10.95 4.90
C SER A 40 -9.98 -12.47 4.76
N ALA A 41 -9.54 -12.99 3.61
CA ALA A 41 -9.41 -14.44 3.38
C ALA A 41 -8.39 -15.08 4.32
N GLU A 42 -7.35 -14.33 4.69
CA GLU A 42 -6.29 -14.76 5.62
C GLU A 42 -6.64 -14.50 7.09
N GLY A 43 -7.81 -13.92 7.39
CA GLY A 43 -8.22 -13.56 8.75
C GLY A 43 -7.38 -12.43 9.38
N ILE A 44 -6.68 -11.64 8.57
CA ILE A 44 -5.82 -10.54 9.01
C ILE A 44 -6.66 -9.25 9.05
N SER A 45 -6.71 -8.60 10.21
CA SER A 45 -7.42 -7.34 10.43
C SER A 45 -6.50 -6.36 11.17
N PRO A 46 -5.74 -5.51 10.45
CA PRO A 46 -4.94 -4.47 11.07
C PRO A 46 -5.82 -3.39 11.70
N GLU A 47 -5.19 -2.55 12.51
CA GLU A 47 -5.78 -1.26 12.85
C GLU A 47 -5.81 -0.35 11.61
N ARG A 48 -4.68 -0.23 10.92
CA ARG A 48 -4.54 0.51 9.66
C ARG A 48 -3.45 -0.09 8.78
N LEU A 49 -3.61 0.04 7.47
CA LEU A 49 -2.62 -0.25 6.44
C LEU A 49 -2.51 0.97 5.53
N TYR A 50 -1.41 1.70 5.67
CA TYR A 50 -1.06 2.84 4.82
C TYR A 50 -0.13 2.38 3.70
N ILE A 51 -0.40 2.78 2.47
CA ILE A 51 0.41 2.41 1.28
C ILE A 51 0.67 3.67 0.47
N MET A 52 1.91 3.91 0.08
CA MET A 52 2.29 4.97 -0.83
C MET A 52 2.92 4.36 -2.08
N LEU A 53 2.36 4.71 -3.24
CA LEU A 53 2.77 4.24 -4.55
C LEU A 53 3.51 5.36 -5.27
N ASN A 54 4.82 5.20 -5.41
CA ASN A 54 5.67 6.10 -6.19
C ASN A 54 6.06 5.43 -7.51
N LYS A 55 6.73 6.19 -8.37
CA LYS A 55 7.16 5.71 -9.70
C LYS A 55 7.96 4.40 -9.66
N GLU A 56 8.87 4.26 -8.70
CA GLU A 56 9.80 3.11 -8.64
C GLU A 56 9.78 2.40 -7.28
N THR A 57 8.98 2.89 -6.33
CA THR A 57 8.90 2.31 -5.00
C THR A 57 7.47 2.21 -4.52
N VAL A 58 7.21 1.18 -3.73
CA VAL A 58 6.00 1.05 -2.93
C VAL A 58 6.43 0.98 -1.48
N SER A 59 5.98 1.92 -0.66
CA SER A 59 6.17 1.87 0.79
C SER A 59 4.85 1.63 1.49
N TYR A 60 4.88 0.92 2.61
CA TYR A 60 3.69 0.70 3.41
C TYR A 60 3.98 0.57 4.89
N SER A 61 2.97 0.90 5.68
CA SER A 61 2.94 0.79 7.13
C SER A 61 1.73 -0.04 7.54
N PHE A 62 1.97 -1.25 8.02
CA PHE A 62 0.96 -2.11 8.63
C PHE A 62 0.95 -1.89 10.13
N ILE A 63 -0.15 -1.38 10.66
CA ILE A 63 -0.33 -1.06 12.08
C ILE A 63 -1.25 -2.12 12.70
N GLU A 64 -0.70 -2.88 13.65
CA GLU A 64 -1.43 -3.86 14.44
C GLU A 64 -2.34 -3.18 15.47
N LYS A 65 -3.40 -3.87 15.91
CA LYS A 65 -4.33 -3.38 16.96
C LYS A 65 -3.68 -3.10 18.32
N ASN A 66 -2.45 -3.56 18.53
CA ASN A 66 -1.66 -3.29 19.73
C ASN A 66 -0.79 -2.02 19.59
N GLY A 67 -0.91 -1.29 18.46
CA GLY A 67 -0.14 -0.09 18.14
C GLY A 67 1.25 -0.33 17.55
N LYS A 68 1.71 -1.58 17.39
CA LYS A 68 2.99 -1.88 16.73
C LYS A 68 2.85 -1.72 15.22
N SER A 69 3.90 -1.17 14.59
CA SER A 69 3.94 -1.02 13.13
C SER A 69 5.04 -1.87 12.48
N LYS A 70 4.69 -2.52 11.37
CA LYS A 70 5.64 -3.13 10.43
C LYS A 70 5.71 -2.23 9.20
N ASN A 71 6.88 -1.62 8.97
CA ASN A 71 7.13 -0.70 7.87
C ASN A 71 8.06 -1.35 6.85
N ARG A 72 7.77 -1.19 5.56
CA ARG A 72 8.54 -1.77 4.46
C ARG A 72 8.57 -0.84 3.25
N ILE A 73 9.61 -1.00 2.44
CA ILE A 73 9.78 -0.35 1.15
C ILE A 73 10.19 -1.43 0.14
N ILE A 74 9.49 -1.46 -0.98
CA ILE A 74 9.74 -2.37 -2.11
C ILE A 74 10.23 -1.52 -3.27
N PHE A 75 11.35 -1.89 -3.88
CA PHE A 75 11.75 -1.33 -5.16
C PHE A 75 11.02 -2.08 -6.28
N THR A 76 10.20 -1.38 -7.05
CA THR A 76 9.35 -1.98 -8.09
C THR A 76 9.95 -1.87 -9.48
N ALA A 77 11.05 -1.13 -9.66
CA ALA A 77 11.64 -0.84 -10.98
C ALA A 77 10.59 -0.34 -12.01
N GLY A 78 9.54 0.35 -11.54
CA GLY A 78 8.45 0.84 -12.38
C GLY A 78 7.36 -0.17 -12.72
N THR A 79 7.33 -1.37 -12.11
CA THR A 79 6.24 -2.32 -12.35
C THR A 79 4.89 -1.75 -11.88
N LYS A 80 3.87 -1.87 -12.75
CA LYS A 80 2.47 -1.58 -12.45
C LYS A 80 1.62 -2.85 -12.31
N ASP A 81 2.22 -3.94 -11.82
CA ASP A 81 1.49 -5.17 -11.54
C ASP A 81 1.00 -5.18 -10.08
N TYR A 82 -0.25 -4.76 -9.86
CA TYR A 82 -0.84 -4.70 -8.52
C TYR A 82 -0.94 -6.08 -7.85
N LYS A 83 -1.03 -7.17 -8.61
CA LYS A 83 -1.13 -8.53 -8.05
C LYS A 83 0.16 -8.94 -7.36
N LYS A 84 1.32 -8.59 -7.96
CA LYS A 84 2.64 -8.81 -7.36
C LYS A 84 2.86 -7.96 -6.12
N ILE A 85 2.45 -6.69 -6.15
CA ILE A 85 2.55 -5.81 -4.98
C ILE A 85 1.69 -6.32 -3.83
N ARG A 86 0.44 -6.70 -4.12
CA ARG A 86 -0.45 -7.36 -3.15
C ARG A 86 0.19 -8.60 -2.55
N GLU A 87 0.67 -9.54 -3.37
CA GLU A 87 1.34 -10.76 -2.88
C GLU A 87 2.50 -10.45 -1.96
N HIS A 88 3.35 -9.49 -2.33
CA HIS A 88 4.48 -9.09 -1.51
C HIS A 88 4.04 -8.51 -0.15
N ILE A 89 3.06 -7.60 -0.15
CA ILE A 89 2.53 -7.02 1.10
C ILE A 89 1.95 -8.11 2.01
N ILE A 90 1.14 -9.02 1.48
CA ILE A 90 0.54 -10.11 2.26
C ILE A 90 1.62 -11.02 2.86
N ASN A 91 2.62 -11.40 2.08
CA ASN A 91 3.69 -12.29 2.55
C ASN A 91 4.52 -11.64 3.67
N GLU A 92 4.89 -10.36 3.52
CA GLU A 92 5.65 -9.62 4.53
C GLU A 92 4.86 -9.38 5.82
N ILE A 93 3.53 -9.24 5.75
CA ILE A 93 2.69 -9.10 6.96
C ILE A 93 2.69 -10.40 7.78
N LYS A 94 2.71 -11.56 7.10
CA LYS A 94 2.70 -12.89 7.72
C LYS A 94 4.02 -13.29 8.39
N ILE A 95 5.14 -12.70 7.98
CA ILE A 95 6.48 -12.92 8.57
C ILE A 95 6.63 -12.13 9.86
#